data_AF-F9P6E9-F1
#
_entry.id   AF-F9P6E9-F1
#
_cell.length_a   1.000
_cell.length_b   1.000
_cell.length_c   1.000
_cell.angle_alpha   90.00
_cell.angle_beta   90.00
_cell.angle_gamma   90.00
#
_symmetry.space_group_name_H-M   'P 1'
#
loop_
_entity.id
_entity.type
_entity.pdbx_description
1 polymer ?
#
loop_
_entity_poly.entity_id
_entity_poly.type
_entity_poly.pdbx_seq_one_letter_code
_entity_poly.pdbx_strand_id
1 'polypeptide(L)' 'MKNRIQDIFDKSMVIESFTHTDLERNIENFLNQYIGSLPYFQEHSDYFGTYQIPNDFFIAA' A
#
# COMPACT_ATOMS: atom_id res chain seq x y z
N MET A 1 -19.86 4.00 -7.94
CA MET A 1 -19.15 3.39 -6.80
C MET A 1 -18.66 1.96 -7.08
N LYS A 2 -19.45 1.04 -7.67
CA LYS A 2 -18.98 -0.33 -7.99
C LYS A 2 -17.66 -0.41 -8.79
N ASN A 3 -17.42 0.54 -9.70
CA ASN A 3 -16.23 0.53 -10.55
C ASN A 3 -14.94 0.96 -9.84
N ARG A 4 -15.03 1.65 -8.69
CA ARG A 4 -13.83 2.21 -8.04
C ARG A 4 -13.02 1.14 -7.31
N ILE A 5 -13.69 0.19 -6.66
CA ILE A 5 -13.02 -0.95 -6.01
C ILE A 5 -12.37 -1.84 -7.08
N GLN A 6 -13.09 -2.12 -8.16
CA GLN A 6 -12.56 -2.89 -9.28
C GLN A 6 -11.36 -2.20 -9.94
N ASP A 7 -11.42 -0.89 -10.17
CA ASP A 7 -10.31 -0.12 -10.75
C ASP A 7 -9.04 -0.16 -9.88
N ILE A 8 -9.17 -0.05 -8.56
CA ILE A 8 -8.03 -0.20 -7.63
C ILE A 8 -7.46 -1.62 -7.72
N PHE A 9 -8.35 -2.63 -7.72
CA PHE A 9 -7.95 -4.02 -7.81
C PHE A 9 -7.22 -4.32 -9.13
N ASP A 10 -7.76 -3.90 -10.27
CA ASP A 10 -7.16 -4.10 -11.58
C ASP A 10 -5.79 -3.41 -11.68
N LYS A 11 -5.67 -2.18 -11.14
CA LYS A 11 -4.39 -1.46 -11.05
C LYS A 11 -3.39 -2.16 -10.13
N SER A 12 -3.83 -2.75 -9.02
CA SER A 12 -2.94 -3.49 -8.12
C SER A 12 -2.41 -4.79 -8.74
N MET A 13 -3.25 -5.49 -9.51
CA MET A 13 -2.91 -6.81 -10.06
C MET A 13 -1.80 -6.79 -11.12
N VAL A 14 -1.54 -5.64 -11.74
CA VAL A 14 -0.47 -5.49 -12.74
C VAL A 14 0.86 -5.04 -12.16
N ILE A 15 0.94 -4.79 -10.85
CA ILE A 15 2.15 -4.31 -10.19
C ILE A 15 3.03 -5.50 -9.81
N GLU A 16 4.25 -5.54 -10.35
CA GLU A 16 5.25 -6.53 -9.97
C GLU A 16 5.70 -6.31 -8.53
N SER A 17 5.63 -7.38 -7.73
CA SER A 17 5.86 -7.36 -6.27
C SER A 17 6.54 -8.64 -5.80
N PHE A 18 7.59 -9.07 -6.50
CA PHE A 18 8.27 -10.33 -6.24
C PHE A 18 9.15 -10.24 -4.99
N THR A 19 9.04 -11.22 -4.09
CA THR A 19 9.84 -11.30 -2.85
C THR A 19 11.34 -11.38 -3.16
N HIS A 20 12.15 -10.75 -2.31
CA HIS A 20 13.61 -10.64 -2.42
C HIS A 20 14.09 -9.91 -3.69
N THR A 21 13.30 -8.97 -4.17
CA THR A 21 13.69 -8.07 -5.26
C THR A 21 13.42 -6.63 -4.87
N ASP A 22 14.06 -5.69 -5.56
CA ASP A 22 13.80 -4.25 -5.38
C ASP A 22 12.34 -3.87 -5.71
N LEU A 23 11.59 -4.77 -6.36
CA LEU A 23 10.19 -4.59 -6.73
C LEU A 23 9.23 -4.99 -5.60
N GLU A 24 9.71 -5.69 -4.57
CA GLU A 24 8.87 -6.32 -3.53
C GLU A 24 7.86 -5.36 -2.89
N ARG A 25 8.23 -4.08 -2.74
CA ARG A 25 7.36 -3.07 -2.11
C ARG A 25 6.55 -2.21 -3.07
N ASN A 26 6.60 -2.48 -4.38
CA ASN A 26 5.89 -1.65 -5.35
C ASN A 26 4.37 -1.62 -5.13
N ILE A 27 3.78 -2.74 -4.72
CA ILE A 27 2.35 -2.79 -4.39
C ILE A 27 2.03 -1.95 -3.14
N GLU A 28 2.88 -2.02 -2.12
CA GLU A 28 2.73 -1.22 -0.90
C GLU A 28 2.81 0.27 -1.22
N ASN A 29 3.78 0.67 -2.06
CA ASN A 29 3.94 2.05 -2.53
C ASN A 29 2.68 2.55 -3.24
N PHE A 30 2.10 1.74 -4.14
CA PHE A 30 0.85 2.09 -4.82
C PHE A 30 -0.32 2.27 -3.84
N LEU A 31 -0.51 1.33 -2.92
CA LEU A 31 -1.58 1.40 -1.94
C LEU A 31 -1.43 2.60 -1.01
N ASN A 32 -0.21 2.86 -0.53
CA ASN A 32 0.08 4.04 0.30
C ASN A 32 -0.21 5.35 -0.43
N GLN A 33 0.23 5.48 -1.68
CA GLN A 33 -0.05 6.67 -2.49
C GLN A 33 -1.55 6.83 -2.75
N TYR A 34 -2.24 5.76 -3.13
CA TYR A 34 -3.67 5.81 -3.42
C TYR A 34 -4.48 6.17 -2.18
N ILE A 35 -4.26 5.48 -1.05
CA ILE A 35 -5.00 5.72 0.19
C ILE A 35 -4.68 7.11 0.73
N GLY A 36 -3.42 7.55 0.70
CA GLY A 36 -3.01 8.88 1.11
C GLY A 36 -3.54 10.03 0.24
N SER A 37 -3.97 9.73 -1.00
CA SER A 37 -4.64 10.71 -1.86
C SER A 37 -6.12 10.93 -1.49
N LEU A 38 -6.70 10.09 -0.64
CA LEU A 38 -8.10 10.22 -0.24
C LEU A 38 -8.26 11.34 0.79
N PRO A 39 -9.22 12.28 0.61
CA PRO A 39 -9.38 13.44 1.50
C PRO A 39 -9.46 13.08 2.98
N TYR A 40 -10.20 12.01 3.31
CA TYR A 40 -10.32 11.51 4.68
C TYR A 40 -8.95 11.18 5.31
N PHE A 41 -8.07 10.52 4.56
CA PHE A 41 -6.76 10.11 5.06
C PHE A 41 -5.71 11.23 4.99
N GLN A 42 -5.97 12.31 4.25
CA GLN A 42 -5.17 13.53 4.34
C GLN A 42 -5.39 14.27 5.67
N GLU A 43 -6.61 14.21 6.22
CA GLU A 43 -6.96 14.76 7.54
C GLU A 43 -6.68 13.78 8.69
N HIS A 44 -6.56 12.48 8.38
CA HIS A 44 -6.32 11.40 9.33
C HIS A 44 -5.15 10.52 8.89
N SER A 45 -3.95 11.12 8.77
CA SER A 45 -2.75 10.42 8.30
C SER A 45 -2.39 9.19 9.13
N ASP A 46 -2.74 9.19 10.42
CA ASP A 46 -2.39 8.11 11.34
C ASP A 46 -3.27 6.87 11.17
N TYR A 47 -4.33 6.95 10.36
CA TYR A 47 -5.30 5.86 10.14
C TYR A 47 -4.98 4.98 8.93
N PHE A 48 -3.88 5.25 8.23
CA PHE A 48 -3.35 4.36 7.20
C PHE A 48 -1.81 4.43 7.14
N GLY A 49 -1.20 3.47 6.45
CA GLY A 49 0.24 3.45 6.22
C GLY A 49 0.88 2.14 6.66
N THR A 50 2.20 2.15 6.73
CA THR A 50 2.99 1.04 7.27
C THR A 50 3.23 1.26 8.76
N TYR A 51 2.88 0.27 9.58
CA TYR A 51 3.11 0.32 11.01
C TYR A 51 4.18 -0.69 11.40
N GLN A 52 5.05 -0.29 12.32
CA GLN A 52 6.01 -1.21 12.92
C GLN A 52 5.25 -2.23 13.75
N ILE A 53 5.47 -3.52 13.46
CA ILE A 53 4.94 -4.60 14.28
C ILE A 53 5.90 -4.78 15.48
N PRO A 54 5.41 -4.67 16.74
CA PRO A 54 6.28 -4.86 17.90
C PRO A 54 6.92 -6.25 17.89
N ASN A 55 8.24 -6.30 18.12
CA ASN A 55 9.05 -7.53 18.10
C ASN A 55 9.11 -8.22 16.73
N ASP A 56 8.95 -7.47 15.64
CA ASP A 56 9.28 -8.00 14.32
C ASP A 56 10.80 -8.04 14.14
N PHE A 57 11.37 -9.24 14.24
CA PHE A 57 12.80 -9.47 14.06
C PHE A 57 13.23 -9.39 12.59
N PHE A 58 12.27 -9.35 11.66
CA PHE A 58 12.51 -9.14 10.25
C PHE A 58 12.22 -7.68 9.94
N ILE A 59 13.19 -6.80 10.22
CA ILE A 59 13.16 -5.46 9.63
C ILE A 59 13.28 -5.68 8.12
N ALA A 60 12.18 -5.47 7.40
CA ALA A 60 12.20 -5.43 5.95
C ALA A 60 13.25 -4.38 5.55
N ALA A 61 14.31 -4.85 4.87
CA ALA A 61 15.39 -4.03 4.33
C ALA A 61 14.88 -2.99 3.33
#